data_AF-A0A1F5UP26-F1
#
_entry.id   AF-A0A1F5UP26-F1
#
_cell.length_a   1.000
_cell.length_b   1.000
_cell.length_c   1.000
_cell.angle_alpha   90.00
_cell.angle_beta   90.00
_cell.angle_gamma   90.00
#
_symmetry.space_group_name_H-M   'P 1'
#
loop_
_entity.id
_entity.type
_entity.pdbx_description
1 polymer ?
#
loop_
_entity_poly.entity_id
_entity_poly.type
_entity_poly.pdbx_seq_one_letter_code
_entity_poly.pdbx_strand_id
1 'polypeptide(L)'
;MKKQSSTYTIKRKYKGQPICLDPTIPPKENETGIHFMGRDRHAWISSYEPAIVANLLQHKHFKVEQLVTMVVNGCECVVGVVGRVPIGALRIGQPRDSDRHELIVSRR
;
A
#
# COMPACT_ATOMS: atom_id res chain seq x y z
N MET A 1 -13.08 -27.80 -5.07
CA MET A 1 -12.89 -26.40 -5.48
C MET A 1 -11.57 -26.31 -6.23
N LYS A 2 -11.57 -25.85 -7.49
CA LYS A 2 -10.33 -25.69 -8.26
C LYS A 2 -9.53 -24.54 -7.62
N LYS A 3 -8.32 -24.82 -7.11
CA LYS A 3 -7.35 -23.77 -6.78
C LYS A 3 -7.04 -23.03 -8.06
N GLN A 4 -7.64 -21.86 -8.26
CA GLN A 4 -7.14 -20.91 -9.25
C GLN A 4 -5.69 -20.61 -8.87
N SER A 5 -4.76 -21.00 -9.73
CA SER A 5 -3.38 -20.52 -9.63
C SER A 5 -3.44 -19.02 -9.87
N SER A 6 -3.44 -18.26 -8.77
CA SER A 6 -3.39 -16.80 -8.78
C SER A 6 -1.97 -16.38 -9.15
N THR A 7 -1.66 -16.40 -10.45
CA THR A 7 -0.38 -15.89 -10.91
C THR A 7 -0.41 -14.37 -10.85
N TYR A 8 0.31 -13.80 -9.89
CA TYR A 8 0.56 -12.37 -9.87
C TYR A 8 1.36 -11.94 -11.10
N THR A 9 1.07 -10.75 -11.60
CA THR A 9 1.87 -10.07 -12.62
C THR A 9 2.44 -8.79 -12.04
N ILE A 10 3.74 -8.58 -12.22
CA ILE A 10 4.42 -7.35 -11.80
C ILE A 10 4.43 -6.36 -12.97
N LYS A 11 3.95 -5.14 -12.70
CA LYS A 11 4.01 -4.00 -13.64
C LYS A 11 4.76 -2.84 -13.01
N ARG A 12 5.14 -1.84 -13.83
CA ARG A 12 5.85 -0.63 -13.35
C ARG A 12 5.05 0.67 -13.52
N LYS A 13 3.87 0.60 -14.14
CA LYS A 13 3.05 1.77 -14.45
C LYS A 13 1.59 1.51 -14.14
N TYR A 14 1.00 2.41 -13.34
CA TYR A 14 -0.43 2.41 -13.06
C TYR A 14 -1.18 3.02 -14.24
N LYS A 15 -2.25 2.36 -14.69
CA LYS A 15 -3.07 2.78 -15.83
C LYS A 15 -4.53 3.03 -15.44
N GLY A 16 -4.82 3.19 -14.14
CA GLY A 16 -6.19 3.37 -13.65
C GLY A 16 -6.95 2.06 -13.48
N GLN A 17 -6.27 0.93 -13.37
CA GLN A 17 -6.91 -0.33 -13.02
C GLN A 17 -7.62 -0.24 -11.65
N PRO A 18 -8.71 -1.00 -11.42
CA PRO A 18 -9.33 -1.08 -10.12
C PRO A 18 -8.35 -1.61 -9.07
N ILE A 19 -8.53 -1.18 -7.82
CA ILE A 19 -7.74 -1.63 -6.68
C ILE A 19 -8.63 -2.59 -5.89
N CYS A 20 -8.14 -3.81 -5.70
CA CYS A 20 -8.92 -4.92 -5.15
C CYS A 20 -8.15 -5.57 -4.02
N LEU A 21 -8.87 -6.21 -3.09
CA LEU A 21 -8.26 -7.17 -2.18
C LEU A 21 -7.77 -8.37 -2.99
N ASP A 22 -6.64 -8.91 -2.58
CA ASP A 22 -6.23 -10.23 -3.01
C ASP A 22 -7.15 -11.28 -2.34
N PRO A 23 -7.93 -12.07 -3.10
CA PRO A 23 -8.85 -13.06 -2.55
C PRO A 23 -8.13 -14.34 -2.11
N THR A 24 -6.82 -14.45 -2.30
CA THR A 24 -6.03 -15.64 -1.98
C THR A 24 -5.29 -15.55 -0.65
N ILE A 25 -5.23 -14.36 -0.05
CA ILE A 25 -4.68 -14.11 1.28
C ILE A 25 -5.80 -13.67 2.25
N PRO A 26 -5.79 -14.14 3.51
CA PRO A 26 -6.67 -13.61 4.54
C PRO A 26 -6.46 -12.09 4.73
N PRO A 27 -7.52 -11.28 4.92
CA PRO A 27 -7.38 -9.83 5.07
C PRO A 27 -6.45 -9.38 6.20
N LYS A 28 -6.34 -10.16 7.28
CA LYS A 28 -5.42 -9.90 8.39
C LYS A 28 -3.93 -9.97 8.01
N GLU A 29 -3.63 -10.50 6.83
CA GLU A 29 -2.27 -10.63 6.30
C GLU A 29 -1.92 -9.49 5.34
N ASN A 30 -2.85 -8.56 5.09
CA ASN A 30 -2.54 -7.33 4.37
C ASN A 30 -1.65 -6.44 5.24
N GLU A 31 -0.38 -6.37 4.87
CA GLU A 31 0.61 -5.56 5.57
C GLU A 31 0.94 -4.29 4.78
N THR A 32 1.30 -3.23 5.52
CA THR A 32 2.00 -2.08 4.97
C THR A 32 3.34 -1.94 5.67
N GLY A 33 4.42 -2.12 4.92
CA GLY A 33 5.78 -1.92 5.36
C GLY A 33 6.30 -0.55 4.96
N ILE A 34 6.98 0.14 5.88
CA ILE A 34 7.71 1.38 5.60
C ILE A 34 9.14 1.19 6.09
N HIS A 35 10.11 1.30 5.18
CA HIS A 35 11.51 1.04 5.45
C HIS A 35 12.37 2.22 5.00
N PHE A 36 13.20 2.73 5.89
CA PHE A 36 14.24 3.71 5.58
C PHE A 36 15.33 3.66 6.65
N MET A 37 16.54 4.03 6.27
CA MET A 37 17.67 4.23 7.18
C MET A 37 17.94 5.71 7.40
N GLY A 38 18.68 6.07 8.45
CA GLY A 38 18.87 7.47 8.85
C GLY A 38 19.52 8.39 7.80
N ARG A 39 20.19 7.84 6.77
CA ARG A 39 20.80 8.60 5.68
C ARG A 39 20.00 8.55 4.37
N ASP A 40 18.90 7.81 4.33
CA ASP A 40 18.09 7.71 3.13
C ASP A 40 17.37 9.03 2.85
N ARG A 41 17.19 9.34 1.56
CA ARG A 41 16.37 10.48 1.12
C ARG A 41 14.92 10.08 0.84
N HIS A 42 14.68 8.78 0.71
CA HIS A 42 13.37 8.22 0.38
C HIS A 42 13.08 7.04 1.30
N ALA A 43 11.82 6.90 1.70
CA ALA A 43 11.33 5.69 2.32
C ALA A 43 10.78 4.73 1.26
N TRP A 44 11.11 3.46 1.42
CA TRP A 44 10.50 2.36 0.69
C TRP A 44 9.18 1.99 1.35
N ILE A 45 8.13 1.89 0.55
CA ILE A 45 6.80 1.51 1.01
C ILE A 45 6.35 0.31 0.19
N SER A 46 5.96 -0.75 0.88
CA SER A 46 5.18 -1.86 0.34
C SER A 46 3.81 -1.86 0.99
N SER A 47 2.76 -2.08 0.21
CA SER A 47 1.41 -2.20 0.76
C SER A 47 0.55 -3.11 -0.09
N TYR A 48 -0.22 -3.96 0.58
CA TYR A 48 -1.28 -4.79 0.00
C TYR A 48 -2.68 -4.39 0.52
N GLU A 49 -2.75 -3.34 1.34
CA GLU A 49 -4.00 -2.83 1.89
C GLU A 49 -4.65 -1.85 0.90
N PRO A 50 -5.85 -2.14 0.34
CA PRO A 50 -6.42 -1.38 -0.77
C PRO A 50 -6.54 0.13 -0.54
N ALA A 51 -6.93 0.53 0.68
CA ALA A 51 -7.07 1.95 1.02
C ALA A 51 -5.71 2.67 0.98
N ILE A 52 -4.65 2.01 1.44
CA ILE A 52 -3.28 2.55 1.43
C ILE A 52 -2.74 2.56 0.00
N VAL A 53 -2.94 1.48 -0.76
CA VAL A 53 -2.57 1.39 -2.18
C VAL A 53 -3.22 2.54 -2.97
N ALA A 54 -4.52 2.78 -2.80
CA ALA A 54 -5.23 3.87 -3.46
C ALA A 54 -4.63 5.24 -3.14
N ASN A 55 -4.36 5.51 -1.87
CA ASN A 55 -3.74 6.76 -1.43
C ASN A 55 -2.32 6.94 -2.00
N LEU A 56 -1.50 5.89 -1.99
CA LEU A 56 -0.13 5.93 -2.53
C LEU A 56 -0.13 6.21 -4.03
N LEU A 57 -1.00 5.56 -4.80
CA LEU A 57 -1.07 5.75 -6.26
C LEU A 57 -1.56 7.14 -6.68
N GLN A 58 -2.29 7.84 -5.80
CA GLN A 58 -2.70 9.23 -6.01
C GLN A 58 -1.68 10.25 -5.46
N HIS A 59 -0.70 9.81 -4.68
CA HIS A 59 0.23 10.72 -4.02
C HIS A 59 1.29 11.26 -4.99
N LYS A 60 1.32 12.59 -5.19
CA LYS A 60 2.17 13.27 -6.18
C LYS A 60 3.66 12.93 -6.13
N HIS A 61 4.19 12.59 -4.96
CA HIS A 61 5.62 12.28 -4.77
C HIS A 61 5.92 10.79 -4.68
N PHE A 62 4.90 9.94 -4.73
CA PHE A 62 5.09 8.50 -4.69
C PHE A 62 5.56 8.00 -6.05
N LYS A 63 6.70 7.32 -6.06
CA LYS A 63 7.27 6.71 -7.26
C LYS A 63 7.02 5.22 -7.18
N VAL A 64 6.18 4.73 -8.09
CA VAL A 64 5.92 3.31 -8.26
C VAL A 64 7.18 2.63 -8.79
N GLU A 65 7.64 1.60 -8.08
CA GLU A 65 8.72 0.72 -8.54
C GLU A 65 8.14 -0.62 -9.02
N GLN A 66 7.11 -1.12 -8.32
CA GLN A 66 6.38 -2.32 -8.68
C GLN A 66 4.88 -2.17 -8.37
N LEU A 67 4.05 -2.69 -9.25
CA LEU A 67 2.62 -2.90 -9.08
C LEU A 67 2.37 -4.39 -9.16
N VAL A 68 1.79 -4.93 -8.09
CA VAL A 68 1.33 -6.31 -8.06
C VAL A 68 -0.09 -6.32 -8.58
N THR A 69 -0.29 -6.99 -9.70
CA THR A 69 -1.58 -7.10 -10.38
C THR A 69 -2.03 -8.55 -10.47
N MET A 70 -3.34 -8.75 -10.48
CA MET A 70 -3.95 -10.06 -10.56
C MET A 70 -5.33 -9.97 -11.19
N VAL A 71 -5.75 -11.05 -11.85
CA VAL A 71 -7.11 -11.17 -12.37
C VAL A 71 -8.05 -11.57 -11.24
N VAL A 72 -8.91 -10.65 -10.82
CA VAL A 72 -9.97 -10.86 -9.83
C VAL A 72 -11.30 -10.79 -10.54
N ASN A 73 -12.10 -11.87 -10.49
CA ASN A 73 -13.41 -11.95 -11.17
C ASN A 73 -13.35 -11.61 -12.67
N GLY A 74 -12.28 -11.99 -13.36
CA GLY A 74 -12.08 -11.71 -14.79
C GLY A 74 -11.57 -10.29 -15.12
N CYS A 75 -11.35 -9.45 -14.11
CA CYS A 75 -10.81 -8.10 -14.26
C CYS A 75 -9.37 -8.02 -13.73
N GLU A 76 -8.47 -7.36 -14.45
CA GLU A 76 -7.13 -7.06 -13.93
C GLU A 76 -7.20 -5.96 -12.86
N CYS A 77 -6.96 -6.33 -11.61
CA CYS A 77 -6.87 -5.42 -10.48
C CYS A 77 -5.42 -5.20 -10.05
N VAL A 78 -5.15 -4.05 -9.44
CA VAL A 78 -4.00 -3.85 -8.56
C VAL A 78 -4.34 -4.41 -7.19
N VAL A 79 -3.49 -5.27 -6.66
CA VAL A 79 -3.64 -5.89 -5.33
C VAL A 79 -2.50 -5.51 -4.39
N GLY A 80 -1.45 -4.86 -4.89
CA GLY A 80 -0.36 -4.35 -4.07
C GLY A 80 0.53 -3.39 -4.83
N VAL A 81 1.33 -2.64 -4.07
CA VAL A 81 2.28 -1.68 -4.62
C VAL A 81 3.58 -1.69 -3.81
N VAL A 82 4.68 -1.55 -4.52
CA VAL A 82 5.99 -1.23 -3.95
C VAL A 82 6.49 0.04 -4.62
N GLY A 83 6.93 0.98 -3.81
CA GLY A 83 7.48 2.21 -4.32
C GLY A 83 8.23 2.99 -3.27
N ARG A 84 8.50 4.24 -3.59
CA ARG A 84 9.25 5.13 -2.70
C ARG A 84 8.67 6.52 -2.66
N VAL A 85 8.80 7.15 -1.52
CA VAL A 85 8.39 8.55 -1.31
C VAL A 85 9.53 9.30 -0.62
N PRO A 86 9.75 10.60 -0.89
CA PRO A 86 10.70 11.38 -0.11
C PRO A 86 10.38 11.30 1.39
N ILE A 87 11.39 11.13 2.25
CA ILE A 87 11.16 11.01 3.71
C ILE A 87 10.43 12.25 4.25
N GLY A 88 10.75 13.44 3.74
CA GLY A 88 10.07 14.67 4.14
C GLY A 88 8.58 14.75 3.77
N ALA A 89 8.09 13.86 2.90
CA ALA A 89 6.66 13.73 2.60
C ALA A 89 5.96 12.71 3.52
N LEU A 90 6.71 11.95 4.33
CA LEU A 90 6.12 11.16 5.41
C LEU A 90 5.75 12.08 6.56
N ARG A 91 4.45 12.24 6.80
CA ARG A 91 3.97 12.88 8.02
C ARG A 91 3.92 11.85 9.14
N ILE A 92 5.04 11.66 9.82
CA ILE A 92 5.07 10.93 11.08
C ILE A 92 4.44 11.86 12.12
N GLY A 93 3.27 11.50 12.63
CA GLY A 93 2.57 12.29 13.65
C GLY A 93 3.42 12.46 14.90
N GLN A 94 3.03 13.36 15.80
CA GLN A 94 3.65 13.44 17.11
C GLN A 94 3.57 12.07 17.83
N PRO A 95 4.59 11.70 18.61
CA PRO A 95 4.51 10.57 19.52
C PRO A 95 3.19 10.63 20.30
N ARG A 96 2.49 9.51 20.37
CA ARG A 96 1.23 9.42 21.10
C ARG A 96 1.50 8.72 22.41
N ASP A 97 1.00 9.32 23.50
CA ASP A 97 1.08 8.73 24.84
C ASP A 97 -0.08 7.75 25.12
N SER A 98 -1.00 7.57 24.16
CA SER A 98 -2.17 6.69 24.29
C SER A 98 -2.61 6.13 22.93
N ASP A 99 -3.16 4.92 22.96
CA ASP A 99 -3.79 4.19 21.85
C ASP A 99 -5.32 4.39 21.79
N ARG A 100 -5.91 5.07 22.77
CA ARG A 100 -7.37 5.31 22.84
C ARG A 100 -7.81 6.26 21.73
N HIS A 101 -8.61 5.74 20.80
CA HIS A 101 -9.07 6.47 19.62
C HIS A 101 -9.73 7.81 20.00
N GLU A 102 -10.63 7.82 20.99
CA GLU A 102 -11.34 9.01 21.49
C GLU A 102 -10.40 10.16 21.93
N LEU A 103 -9.23 9.83 22.49
CA LEU A 103 -8.25 10.81 22.95
C LEU A 103 -7.37 11.31 21.79
N ILE A 104 -7.30 10.55 20.70
CA ILE A 104 -6.52 10.87 19.51
C ILE A 104 -7.31 11.80 18.57
N VAL A 105 -8.62 11.58 18.42
CA VAL A 105 -9.44 12.39 17.49
C VAL A 105 -9.91 13.72 18.08
N SER A 106 -10.02 13.82 19.41
CA SER A 106 -10.53 15.01 20.11
C SER A 106 -9.51 16.14 20.29
N ARG A 107 -8.20 15.89 20.09
CA ARG A 107 -7.11 16.89 20.25
C ARG A 107 -6.86 17.75 19.00
N ARG A 108 -7.92 18.18 18.29
CA ARG A 108 -7.78 19.10 17.14
C ARG A 108 -8.12 20.53 17.48
#